data_AF-A0A971TN36-F1
#
_entry.id   AF-A0A971TN36-F1
#
_cell.length_a   1.000
_cell.length_b   1.000
_cell.length_c   1.000
_cell.angle_alpha   90.00
_cell.angle_beta   90.00
_cell.angle_gamma   90.00
#
_symmetry.space_group_name_H-M   'P 1'
#
loop_
_entity.id
_entity.type
_entity.pdbx_description
1 polymer ?
#
loop_
_entity_poly.entity_id
_entity_poly.type
_entity_poly.pdbx_seq_one_letter_code
_entity_poly.pdbx_strand_id
1 'polypeptide(L)'
;MNRDPVETLLRQADWAAGPPSASRVDLADRVRRLARRRHRTQTAVRATAAAVVVIGVGLAVHSATLRHRLDDRTVALPPPPAASPSPEEVAQLRSQLAQLQKEANDLAARIRSMTAIQEQRERLARMERAVARLESGEEVRAQMERAAFTIVYQADRMDRELGLRESALRAYRQAIRLFPETPSAKVARDRLAEINTQGDRL
;
A
#
# COMPACT_ATOMS: atom_id res chain seq x y z
N MET A 1 -41.06 -22.67 -23.92
CA MET A 1 -40.10 -22.85 -22.82
C MET A 1 -38.74 -22.36 -23.30
N ASN A 2 -38.44 -21.08 -23.08
CA ASN A 2 -37.23 -20.44 -23.57
C ASN A 2 -36.20 -20.48 -22.43
N ARG A 3 -35.07 -21.17 -22.62
CA ARG A 3 -34.01 -21.23 -21.61
C ARG A 3 -33.30 -19.88 -21.59
N ASP A 4 -33.13 -19.32 -20.40
CA ASP A 4 -32.59 -17.99 -20.21
C ASP A 4 -31.12 -17.96 -20.69
N PRO A 5 -30.77 -17.13 -21.70
CA PRO A 5 -29.42 -17.08 -22.25
C PRO A 5 -28.38 -16.70 -21.18
N VAL A 6 -28.80 -16.01 -20.12
CA VAL A 6 -27.93 -15.64 -18.99
C VAL A 6 -27.50 -16.88 -18.20
N GLU A 7 -28.40 -17.83 -18.00
CA GLU A 7 -28.10 -19.06 -17.25
C GLU A 7 -27.09 -19.94 -18.00
N THR A 8 -27.17 -19.93 -19.33
CA THR A 8 -26.26 -20.69 -20.19
C THR A 8 -24.86 -20.09 -20.17
N LEU A 9 -24.75 -18.75 -20.21
CA LEU A 9 -23.49 -18.03 -20.11
C LEU A 9 -22.82 -18.21 -18.74
N LEU A 10 -23.60 -18.22 -17.66
CA LEU A 10 -23.09 -18.42 -16.30
C LEU A 10 -22.53 -19.83 -16.10
N ARG A 11 -23.23 -20.87 -16.58
CA ARG A 11 -22.72 -22.25 -16.49
C ARG A 11 -21.45 -22.46 -17.32
N GLN A 12 -21.37 -21.82 -18.48
CA GLN A 12 -20.20 -21.93 -19.35
C GLN A 12 -18.98 -21.21 -18.75
N ALA A 13 -19.20 -20.10 -18.03
CA ALA A 13 -18.15 -19.42 -17.28
C ALA A 13 -17.67 -20.23 -16.05
N ASP A 14 -18.59 -20.87 -15.32
CA ASP A 14 -18.25 -21.73 -14.18
C ASP A 14 -17.45 -22.98 -14.60
N TRP A 15 -17.76 -23.55 -15.77
CA TRP A 15 -16.99 -24.66 -16.33
C TRP A 15 -15.58 -24.24 -16.79
N ALA A 16 -15.43 -23.02 -17.33
CA ALA A 16 -14.14 -22.50 -17.77
C ALA A 16 -13.23 -22.09 -16.59
N ALA A 17 -13.79 -21.77 -15.43
CA ALA A 17 -13.04 -21.33 -14.26
C ALA A 17 -12.24 -22.46 -13.58
N GLY A 18 -12.57 -23.73 -13.85
CA GLY A 18 -11.91 -24.91 -13.26
C GLY A 18 -12.10 -25.02 -11.74
N PRO A 19 -11.83 -26.20 -11.14
CA PRO A 19 -11.90 -26.34 -9.69
C PRO A 19 -10.82 -25.49 -9.01
N PRO A 20 -11.14 -24.78 -7.91
CA PRO A 20 -10.18 -23.90 -7.25
C PRO A 20 -9.04 -24.72 -6.64
N SER A 21 -7.85 -24.64 -7.24
CA SER A 21 -6.61 -25.13 -6.65
C SER A 21 -6.12 -24.15 -5.59
N ALA A 22 -6.84 -24.05 -4.47
CA ALA A 22 -6.45 -23.25 -3.33
C ALA A 22 -6.04 -24.16 -2.16
N SER A 23 -4.73 -24.36 -2.01
CA SER A 23 -4.15 -24.91 -0.79
C SER A 23 -4.64 -24.09 0.42
N ARG A 24 -5.26 -24.75 1.42
CA ARG A 24 -5.85 -24.15 2.63
C ARG A 24 -4.96 -23.14 3.38
N VAL A 25 -3.65 -23.19 3.17
CA VAL A 25 -2.67 -22.29 3.81
C VAL A 25 -2.75 -20.85 3.26
N ASP A 26 -3.20 -20.64 2.02
CA ASP A 26 -3.20 -19.30 1.39
C ASP A 26 -4.52 -18.53 1.63
N LEU A 27 -5.60 -19.21 2.02
CA LEU A 27 -6.91 -18.57 2.15
C LEU A 27 -6.95 -17.56 3.32
N ALA A 28 -6.34 -17.91 4.46
CA ALA A 28 -6.28 -17.04 5.63
C ALA A 28 -5.48 -15.76 5.35
N ASP A 29 -4.36 -15.87 4.63
CA ASP A 29 -3.55 -14.71 4.25
C ASP A 29 -4.18 -13.88 3.13
N ARG A 30 -4.94 -14.50 2.22
CA ARG A 30 -5.70 -13.80 1.20
C ARG A 30 -6.88 -13.04 1.81
N VAL A 31 -7.60 -13.63 2.77
CA VAL A 31 -8.68 -12.97 3.54
C VAL A 31 -8.13 -11.84 4.40
N ARG A 32 -6.99 -12.02 5.08
CA ARG A 32 -6.33 -10.94 5.85
C ARG A 32 -5.88 -9.79 4.95
N ARG A 33 -5.35 -10.07 3.75
CA ARG A 33 -4.99 -9.03 2.77
C ARG A 33 -6.21 -8.29 2.24
N LEU A 34 -7.33 -8.98 1.98
CA LEU A 34 -8.58 -8.36 1.54
C LEU A 34 -9.20 -7.50 2.65
N ALA A 35 -9.21 -7.99 3.90
CA ALA A 35 -9.72 -7.26 5.06
C ALA A 35 -8.90 -5.98 5.35
N ARG A 36 -7.56 -6.06 5.24
CA ARG A 36 -6.67 -4.89 5.39
C ARG A 36 -6.86 -3.85 4.27
N ARG A 37 -7.16 -4.29 3.03
CA ARG A 37 -7.52 -3.37 1.93
C ARG A 37 -8.86 -2.68 2.20
N ARG A 38 -9.87 -3.41 2.66
CA ARG A 38 -11.19 -2.84 3.01
C ARG A 38 -11.12 -1.81 4.14
N HIS A 39 -10.31 -2.04 5.18
CA HIS A 39 -10.15 -1.06 6.24
C HIS A 39 -9.42 0.22 5.80
N ARG A 40 -8.43 0.12 4.90
CA ARG A 40 -7.74 1.30 4.34
C ARG A 40 -8.62 2.12 3.40
N THR A 41 -9.54 1.49 2.67
CA THR A 41 -10.50 2.24 1.83
C THR A 41 -11.58 2.92 2.67
N GLN A 42 -11.96 2.38 3.82
CA GLN A 42 -12.97 3.01 4.69
C GLN A 42 -12.46 4.26 5.42
N THR A 43 -11.16 4.34 5.72
CA THR A 43 -10.58 5.56 6.32
C THR A 43 -10.33 6.67 5.29
N ALA A 44 -10.05 6.33 4.02
CA ALA A 44 -9.89 7.32 2.96
C ALA A 44 -11.22 7.99 2.55
N VAL A 45 -12.34 7.26 2.57
CA VAL A 45 -13.67 7.80 2.18
C VAL A 45 -14.19 8.85 3.17
N ARG A 46 -13.82 8.78 4.46
CA ARG A 46 -14.26 9.76 5.47
C ARG A 46 -13.53 11.11 5.38
N ALA A 47 -12.33 11.15 4.81
CA ALA A 47 -11.59 12.41 4.61
C ALA A 47 -12.01 13.16 3.34
N THR A 48 -12.44 12.44 2.29
CA THR A 48 -12.92 13.07 1.04
C THR A 48 -14.36 13.59 1.12
N ALA A 49 -15.20 13.06 2.00
CA ALA A 49 -16.58 13.53 2.16
C ALA A 49 -16.67 14.96 2.72
N ALA A 50 -15.74 15.36 3.59
CA ALA A 50 -15.74 16.71 4.16
C ALA A 50 -15.36 17.79 3.13
N ALA A 51 -14.41 17.50 2.23
CA ALA A 51 -13.97 18.47 1.22
C ALA A 51 -15.04 18.72 0.13
N VAL A 52 -15.78 17.68 -0.28
CA VAL A 52 -16.86 17.82 -1.29
C VAL A 52 -18.09 18.53 -0.70
N VAL A 53 -18.41 18.33 0.58
CA VAL A 53 -19.52 19.02 1.25
C VAL A 53 -19.22 20.51 1.44
N VAL A 54 -17.98 20.89 1.80
CA VAL A 54 -17.63 22.32 1.96
C VAL A 54 -17.64 23.07 0.62
N ILE A 55 -17.15 22.45 -0.47
CA ILE A 55 -17.21 23.05 -1.82
C ILE A 55 -18.66 23.08 -2.35
N GLY A 56 -19.44 22.03 -2.11
CA GLY A 56 -20.85 21.94 -2.52
C GLY A 56 -21.75 22.94 -1.79
N VAL A 57 -21.59 23.12 -0.47
CA VAL A 57 -22.32 24.12 0.30
C VAL A 57 -21.88 25.53 -0.07
N GLY A 58 -20.59 25.76 -0.35
CA GLY A 58 -20.10 27.06 -0.84
C GLY A 58 -20.72 27.47 -2.19
N LEU A 59 -20.76 26.55 -3.16
CA LEU A 59 -21.40 26.79 -4.46
C LEU A 59 -22.93 26.92 -4.35
N ALA A 60 -23.57 26.15 -3.46
CA ALA A 60 -25.02 26.24 -3.24
C ALA A 60 -25.41 27.57 -2.58
N VAL A 61 -24.68 28.04 -1.56
CA VAL A 61 -24.92 29.34 -0.92
C VAL A 61 -24.61 30.50 -1.87
N HIS A 62 -23.57 30.40 -2.69
CA HIS A 62 -23.27 31.42 -3.70
C HIS A 62 -24.34 31.47 -4.81
N SER A 63 -24.82 30.31 -5.27
CA SER A 63 -25.90 30.25 -6.27
C SER A 63 -27.26 30.67 -5.71
N ALA A 64 -27.55 30.38 -4.44
CA ALA A 64 -28.79 30.80 -3.77
C ALA A 64 -28.80 32.31 -3.48
N THR A 65 -27.66 32.90 -3.10
CA THR A 65 -27.53 34.36 -2.94
C THR A 65 -27.59 35.11 -4.28
N LEU A 66 -27.13 34.49 -5.39
CA LEU A 66 -27.36 34.99 -6.74
C LEU A 66 -28.83 34.90 -7.16
N ARG A 67 -29.53 33.80 -6.82
CA ARG A 67 -30.95 33.60 -7.16
C ARG A 67 -31.88 34.52 -6.38
N HIS A 68 -31.65 34.73 -5.08
CA HIS A 68 -32.44 35.71 -4.30
C HIS A 68 -32.20 37.17 -4.71
N ARG A 69 -31.10 37.49 -5.40
CA ARG A 69 -30.89 38.80 -6.02
C ARG A 69 -31.55 38.94 -7.40
N LEU A 70 -32.05 37.86 -7.98
CA LEU A 70 -32.68 37.84 -9.30
C LEU A 70 -34.22 37.86 -9.23
N ASP A 71 -34.83 37.35 -8.15
CA ASP A 71 -36.29 37.33 -8.01
C ASP A 71 -36.90 38.70 -7.65
N ASP A 72 -36.12 39.62 -7.07
CA ASP A 72 -36.62 40.95 -6.67
C ASP A 72 -36.21 42.06 -7.67
N ARG A 73 -35.80 41.66 -8.87
CA ARG A 73 -35.38 42.58 -9.92
C ARG A 73 -36.15 42.27 -11.19
N THR A 74 -37.32 42.89 -11.32
CA THR A 74 -37.80 43.37 -12.62
C THR A 74 -36.73 44.31 -13.20
N VAL A 75 -35.68 43.72 -13.76
CA VAL A 75 -34.67 44.41 -14.54
C VAL A 75 -35.38 44.81 -15.82
N ALA A 76 -35.76 46.09 -15.89
CA ALA A 76 -35.84 46.77 -17.17
C ALA A 76 -34.54 46.43 -17.91
N LEU A 77 -34.66 45.75 -19.06
CA LEU A 77 -33.54 45.39 -19.91
C LEU A 77 -32.66 46.64 -20.06
N PRO A 78 -31.42 46.68 -19.53
CA PRO A 78 -30.54 47.80 -19.83
C PRO A 78 -30.40 47.83 -21.35
N PRO A 79 -30.49 49.00 -22.01
CA PRO A 79 -30.21 49.09 -23.43
C PRO A 79 -28.85 48.44 -23.70
N PRO A 80 -28.69 47.72 -24.83
CA PRO A 80 -27.41 47.11 -25.16
C PRO A 80 -26.32 48.18 -25.04
N PRO A 81 -25.18 47.91 -24.38
CA PRO A 81 -24.10 48.88 -24.30
C PRO A 81 -23.69 49.23 -25.74
N ALA A 82 -24.03 50.44 -26.18
CA ALA A 82 -23.90 50.89 -27.55
C ALA A 82 -22.46 51.29 -27.93
N ALA A 83 -21.45 50.91 -27.14
CA ALA A 83 -20.06 51.20 -27.42
C ALA A 83 -19.32 49.89 -27.61
N SER A 84 -18.95 49.60 -28.87
CA SER A 84 -17.88 48.63 -29.13
C SER A 84 -16.62 49.16 -28.43
N PRO A 85 -15.85 48.30 -27.73
CA PRO A 85 -14.63 48.73 -27.05
C PRO A 85 -13.72 49.42 -28.07
N SER A 86 -13.11 50.53 -27.66
CA SER A 86 -12.24 51.27 -28.55
C SER A 86 -11.05 50.38 -28.95
N PRO A 87 -10.47 50.55 -30.15
CA PRO A 87 -9.28 49.79 -30.56
C PRO A 87 -8.12 49.86 -29.55
N GLU A 88 -8.02 50.96 -28.79
CA GLU A 88 -7.03 51.16 -27.74
C GLU A 88 -7.27 50.27 -26.52
N GLU A 89 -8.52 50.16 -26.05
CA GLU A 89 -8.90 49.25 -24.95
C GLU A 89 -8.60 47.80 -25.30
N VAL A 90 -8.89 47.38 -26.54
CA VAL A 90 -8.58 46.03 -27.02
C VAL A 90 -7.07 45.78 -27.03
N ALA A 91 -6.26 46.78 -27.43
CA ALA A 91 -4.81 46.67 -27.41
C ALA A 91 -4.25 46.55 -25.98
N GLN A 92 -4.79 47.31 -25.02
CA GLN A 92 -4.41 47.23 -23.60
C GLN A 92 -4.80 45.88 -22.97
N LEU A 93 -6.00 45.37 -23.24
CA LEU A 93 -6.41 44.06 -22.74
C LEU A 93 -5.53 42.94 -23.31
N ARG A 94 -5.14 43.03 -24.59
CA ARG A 94 -4.21 42.07 -25.20
C ARG A 94 -2.82 42.10 -24.55
N SER A 95 -2.30 43.28 -24.22
CA SER A 95 -1.00 43.39 -23.54
C SER A 95 -1.05 42.85 -22.11
N GLN A 96 -2.13 43.13 -21.38
CA GLN A 96 -2.36 42.58 -20.03
C GLN A 96 -2.48 41.06 -20.06
N LEU A 97 -3.21 40.49 -21.04
CA LEU A 97 -3.31 39.04 -21.22
C LEU A 97 -1.95 38.42 -21.55
N ALA A 98 -1.17 39.05 -22.43
CA ALA A 98 0.17 38.57 -22.76
C ALA A 98 1.10 38.58 -21.53
N GLN A 99 0.99 39.60 -20.68
CA GLN A 99 1.76 39.69 -19.45
C GLN A 99 1.35 38.61 -18.44
N LEU A 100 0.05 38.46 -18.18
CA LEU A 100 -0.47 37.43 -17.28
C LEU A 100 -0.11 36.01 -17.76
N GLN A 101 -0.15 35.78 -19.08
CA GLN A 101 0.22 34.50 -19.65
C GLN A 101 1.72 34.20 -19.48
N LYS A 102 2.58 35.23 -19.57
CA LYS A 102 4.01 35.09 -19.29
C LYS A 102 4.25 34.73 -17.81
N GLU A 103 3.63 35.46 -16.89
CA GLU A 103 3.74 35.21 -15.45
C GLU A 103 3.24 33.81 -15.07
N ALA A 104 2.12 33.37 -15.66
CA ALA A 104 1.59 32.02 -15.47
C ALA A 104 2.55 30.93 -15.98
N ASN A 105 3.18 31.15 -17.14
CA ASN A 105 4.15 30.21 -17.71
C ASN A 105 5.42 30.11 -16.85
N ASP A 106 5.91 31.24 -16.33
CA ASP A 106 7.08 31.28 -15.45
C ASP A 106 6.82 30.55 -14.13
N LEU A 107 5.65 30.77 -13.53
CA LEU A 107 5.22 30.06 -12.33
C LEU A 107 5.06 28.55 -12.59
N ALA A 108 4.47 28.16 -13.73
CA ALA A 108 4.33 26.76 -14.11
C ALA A 108 5.69 26.08 -14.35
N ALA A 109 6.68 26.79 -14.90
CA ALA A 109 8.05 26.28 -15.05
C ALA A 109 8.72 26.08 -13.68
N ARG A 110 8.56 27.04 -12.75
CA ARG A 110 9.10 26.92 -11.38
C ARG A 110 8.49 25.74 -10.63
N ILE A 111 7.17 25.57 -10.67
CA ILE A 111 6.50 24.42 -10.02
C ILE A 111 7.04 23.10 -10.58
N ARG A 112 7.11 22.96 -11.91
CA ARG A 112 7.65 21.76 -12.57
C ARG A 112 9.07 21.43 -12.12
N SER A 113 9.92 22.45 -11.95
CA SER A 113 11.28 22.26 -11.46
C SER A 113 11.32 21.77 -10.01
N MET A 114 10.46 22.33 -9.14
CA MET A 114 10.39 21.93 -7.73
C MET A 114 9.85 20.51 -7.58
N THR A 115 8.83 20.14 -8.36
CA THR A 115 8.27 18.77 -8.33
C THR A 115 9.30 17.75 -8.79
N ALA A 116 10.06 18.04 -9.86
CA ALA A 116 11.11 17.15 -10.34
C ALA A 116 12.21 16.93 -9.27
N ILE A 117 12.64 18.00 -8.60
CA ILE A 117 13.63 17.91 -7.50
C ILE A 117 13.08 17.07 -6.34
N GLN A 118 11.80 17.26 -5.99
CA GLN A 118 11.17 16.51 -4.91
C GLN A 118 11.09 15.01 -5.23
N GLU A 119 10.66 14.66 -6.44
CA GLU A 119 10.60 13.27 -6.92
C GLU A 119 11.99 12.61 -6.91
N GLN A 120 13.01 13.35 -7.32
CA GLN A 120 14.40 12.87 -7.29
C GLN A 120 14.88 12.60 -5.86
N ARG A 121 14.60 13.52 -4.92
CA ARG A 121 14.95 13.34 -3.49
C ARG A 121 14.25 12.13 -2.89
N GLU A 122 12.97 11.94 -3.19
CA GLU A 122 12.23 10.77 -2.71
C GLU A 122 12.78 9.47 -3.29
N ARG A 123 13.19 9.47 -4.56
CA ARG A 123 13.82 8.31 -5.20
C ARG A 123 15.14 7.96 -4.51
N LEU A 124 15.98 8.95 -4.21
CA LEU A 124 17.24 8.73 -3.48
C LEU A 124 16.99 8.20 -2.07
N ALA A 125 16.09 8.81 -1.31
CA ALA A 125 15.76 8.36 0.04
C ALA A 125 15.18 6.93 0.05
N ARG A 126 14.43 6.52 -0.99
CA ARG A 126 13.98 5.12 -1.14
C ARG A 126 15.15 4.17 -1.40
N MET A 127 16.11 4.56 -2.22
CA MET A 127 17.30 3.76 -2.50
C MET A 127 18.17 3.62 -1.26
N GLU A 128 18.43 4.70 -0.53
CA GLU A 128 19.19 4.68 0.73
C GLU A 128 18.56 3.74 1.76
N ARG A 129 17.23 3.78 1.93
CA ARG A 129 16.53 2.83 2.82
C ARG A 129 16.63 1.39 2.34
N ALA A 130 16.58 1.15 1.03
CA ALA A 130 16.72 -0.19 0.49
C ALA A 130 18.13 -0.74 0.72
N VAL A 131 19.17 0.08 0.52
CA VAL A 131 20.56 -0.26 0.79
C VAL A 131 20.76 -0.52 2.29
N ALA A 132 20.30 0.39 3.16
CA ALA A 132 20.41 0.21 4.61
C ALA A 132 19.73 -1.07 5.13
N ARG A 133 18.60 -1.47 4.53
CA ARG A 133 17.91 -2.73 4.85
C ARG A 133 18.69 -3.97 4.41
N LEU A 134 19.41 -3.89 3.29
CA LEU A 134 20.30 -4.96 2.84
C LEU A 134 21.54 -5.06 3.73
N GLU A 135 22.14 -3.92 4.08
CA GLU A 135 23.31 -3.84 4.96
C GLU A 135 23.02 -4.32 6.39
N SER A 136 21.83 -4.06 6.92
CA SER A 136 21.48 -4.50 8.28
C SER A 136 21.51 -6.02 8.41
N GLY A 137 21.26 -6.76 7.31
CA GLY A 137 21.23 -8.22 7.29
C GLY A 137 20.18 -8.84 8.23
N GLU A 138 19.31 -8.03 8.83
CA GLU A 138 18.38 -8.47 9.89
C GLU A 138 17.39 -9.50 9.39
N GLU A 139 16.91 -9.35 8.16
CA GLU A 139 15.99 -10.32 7.56
C GLU A 139 16.64 -11.68 7.32
N VAL A 140 17.89 -11.66 6.87
CA VAL A 140 18.69 -12.88 6.68
C VAL A 140 18.92 -13.54 8.03
N ARG A 141 19.32 -12.78 9.05
CA ARG A 141 19.47 -13.31 10.42
C ARG A 141 18.16 -13.88 10.98
N ALA A 142 17.04 -13.20 10.76
CA ALA A 142 15.72 -13.66 11.20
C ALA A 142 15.23 -14.91 10.44
N GLN A 143 15.62 -15.08 9.18
CA GLN A 143 15.36 -16.31 8.42
C GLN A 143 16.25 -17.46 8.90
N MET A 144 17.54 -17.19 9.15
CA MET A 144 18.47 -18.17 9.72
C MET A 144 17.99 -18.67 11.09
N GLU A 145 17.56 -17.77 11.99
CA GLU A 145 17.00 -18.15 13.29
C GLU A 145 15.74 -19.03 13.14
N ARG A 146 14.82 -18.68 12.24
CA ARG A 146 13.61 -19.51 12.00
C ARG A 146 13.94 -20.91 11.48
N ALA A 147 14.91 -21.01 10.58
CA ALA A 147 15.39 -22.29 10.07
C ALA A 147 16.06 -23.13 11.18
N ALA A 148 16.95 -22.51 11.95
CA ALA A 148 17.60 -23.15 13.09
C ALA A 148 16.57 -23.64 14.12
N PHE A 149 15.59 -22.79 14.47
CA PHE A 149 14.51 -23.12 15.40
C PHE A 149 13.75 -24.38 14.97
N THR A 150 13.42 -24.50 13.68
CA THR A 150 12.66 -25.65 13.17
C THR A 150 13.44 -26.96 13.32
N ILE A 151 14.75 -26.93 13.05
CA ILE A 151 15.63 -28.11 13.22
C ILE A 151 15.71 -28.50 14.71
N VAL A 152 15.90 -27.52 15.59
CA VAL A 152 16.01 -27.75 17.04
C VAL A 152 14.70 -28.28 17.60
N TYR A 153 13.56 -27.68 17.21
CA TYR A 153 12.25 -28.15 17.62
C TYR A 153 11.99 -29.59 17.17
N GLN A 154 12.34 -29.94 15.93
CA GLN A 154 12.25 -31.31 15.44
C GLN A 154 13.14 -32.26 16.27
N ALA A 155 14.34 -31.84 16.62
CA ALA A 155 15.26 -32.62 17.45
C ALA A 155 14.71 -32.85 18.86
N ASP A 156 14.13 -31.82 19.50
CA ASP A 156 13.47 -31.93 20.80
C ASP A 156 12.33 -32.96 20.76
N ARG A 157 11.51 -32.95 19.70
CA ARG A 157 10.45 -33.95 19.51
C ARG A 157 11.00 -35.36 19.33
N MET A 158 12.05 -35.52 18.51
CA MET A 158 12.69 -36.81 18.31
C MET A 158 13.22 -37.40 19.62
N ASP A 159 13.83 -36.58 20.46
CA ASP A 159 14.42 -37.02 21.72
C ASP A 159 13.35 -37.36 22.77
N ARG A 160 12.38 -36.46 22.98
CA ARG A 160 11.44 -36.53 24.10
C ARG A 160 10.17 -37.32 23.81
N GLU A 161 9.67 -37.26 22.58
CA GLU A 161 8.39 -37.87 22.22
C GLU A 161 8.58 -39.22 21.52
N LEU A 162 9.63 -39.34 20.70
CA LEU A 162 9.82 -40.52 19.84
C LEU A 162 10.92 -41.46 20.34
N GLY A 163 11.69 -41.09 21.35
CA GLY A 163 12.82 -41.88 21.86
C GLY A 163 13.97 -42.05 20.85
N LEU A 164 14.00 -41.25 19.78
CA LEU A 164 14.97 -41.33 18.68
C LEU A 164 16.21 -40.47 19.00
N ARG A 165 16.90 -40.80 20.11
CA ARG A 165 17.97 -39.97 20.68
C ARG A 165 19.13 -39.72 19.71
N GLU A 166 19.62 -40.74 19.01
CA GLU A 166 20.69 -40.58 18.02
C GLU A 166 20.31 -39.66 16.84
N SER A 167 19.05 -39.70 16.42
CA SER A 167 18.54 -38.81 15.38
C SER A 167 18.45 -37.36 15.87
N ALA A 168 18.02 -37.16 17.12
CA ALA A 168 18.01 -35.86 17.76
C ALA A 168 19.42 -35.28 17.90
N LEU A 169 20.40 -36.07 18.35
CA LEU A 169 21.80 -35.67 18.45
C LEU A 169 22.35 -35.18 17.11
N ARG A 170 22.07 -35.89 16.01
CA ARG A 170 22.46 -35.45 14.66
C ARG A 170 21.80 -34.13 14.26
N ALA A 171 20.51 -33.97 14.55
CA ALA A 171 19.78 -32.75 14.23
C ALA A 171 20.28 -31.53 15.03
N TYR A 172 20.57 -31.67 16.33
CA TYR A 172 21.20 -30.59 17.11
C TYR A 172 22.57 -30.19 16.56
N ARG A 173 23.43 -31.17 16.26
CA ARG A 173 24.75 -30.89 15.63
C ARG A 173 24.59 -30.20 14.28
N GLN A 174 23.58 -30.56 13.49
CA GLN A 174 23.29 -29.91 12.22
C GLN A 174 22.86 -28.46 12.41
N ALA A 175 21.98 -28.14 13.37
CA ALA A 175 21.59 -26.77 13.67
C ALA A 175 22.79 -25.91 14.07
N ILE A 176 23.69 -26.44 14.91
CA ILE A 176 24.91 -25.75 15.34
C ILE A 176 25.86 -25.51 14.16
N ARG A 177 26.04 -26.51 13.29
CA ARG A 177 26.94 -26.39 12.14
C ARG A 177 26.43 -25.41 11.09
N LEU A 178 25.13 -25.43 10.80
CA LEU A 178 24.54 -24.60 9.74
C LEU A 178 24.27 -23.16 10.21
N PHE A 179 23.96 -22.98 11.49
CA PHE A 179 23.51 -21.70 12.03
C PHE A 179 24.20 -21.34 13.36
N PRO A 180 25.54 -21.33 13.43
CA PRO A 180 26.30 -21.29 14.69
C PRO A 180 26.00 -20.09 15.58
N GLU A 181 25.71 -18.93 14.97
CA GLU A 181 25.50 -17.65 15.67
C GLU A 181 24.04 -17.41 16.09
N THR A 182 23.14 -18.39 15.87
CA THR A 182 21.72 -18.23 16.16
C THR A 182 21.38 -18.58 17.62
N PRO A 183 20.43 -17.87 18.27
CA PRO A 183 19.87 -18.28 19.56
C PRO A 183 19.46 -19.76 19.61
N SER A 184 18.82 -20.26 18.55
CA SER A 184 18.43 -21.68 18.48
C SER A 184 19.64 -22.62 18.47
N ALA A 185 20.75 -22.28 17.81
CA ALA A 185 21.97 -23.07 17.89
C ALA A 185 22.60 -23.07 19.29
N LYS A 186 22.44 -21.98 20.06
CA LYS A 186 22.82 -21.99 21.49
C LYS A 186 22.00 -23.00 22.28
N VAL A 187 20.67 -23.00 22.11
CA VAL A 187 19.79 -24.01 22.73
C VAL A 187 20.21 -25.44 22.35
N ALA A 188 20.57 -25.67 21.09
CA ALA A 188 21.06 -26.97 20.64
C ALA A 188 22.35 -27.41 21.36
N ARG A 189 23.29 -26.48 21.62
CA ARG A 189 24.51 -26.78 22.39
C ARG A 189 24.15 -27.16 23.83
N ASP A 190 23.26 -26.39 24.46
CA ASP A 190 22.82 -26.64 25.84
C ASP A 190 22.14 -28.01 25.96
N ARG A 191 21.27 -28.36 25.00
CA ARG A 191 20.64 -29.69 24.92
C ARG A 191 21.64 -30.82 24.74
N LEU A 192 22.63 -30.67 23.85
CA LEU A 192 23.68 -31.68 23.69
C LEU A 192 24.47 -31.90 24.99
N ALA A 193 24.76 -30.84 25.74
CA ALA A 193 25.45 -30.95 27.02
C ALA A 193 24.59 -31.69 28.07
N GLU A 194 23.30 -31.34 28.18
CA GLU A 194 22.35 -32.05 29.06
C GLU A 194 22.29 -33.54 28.72
N ILE A 195 22.23 -33.87 27.43
CA ILE A 195 22.11 -35.25 26.97
C ILE A 195 23.34 -36.09 27.35
N ASN A 196 24.54 -35.54 27.13
CA ASN A 196 25.79 -36.22 27.45
C ASN A 196 25.91 -36.46 28.97
N THR A 197 25.57 -35.47 29.79
CA THR A 197 25.63 -35.62 31.27
C THR A 197 24.61 -36.61 31.83
N GLN A 198 23.50 -36.85 31.14
CA GLN A 198 22.53 -37.89 31.49
C GLN A 198 22.99 -39.28 31.05
N GLY A 199 23.68 -39.38 29.91
CA GLY A 199 24.23 -40.65 29.41
C GLY A 199 25.32 -41.23 30.31
N ASP A 200 26.14 -40.39 30.93
CA ASP A 200 27.22 -40.82 31.84
C ASP A 200 26.74 -41.32 33.22
N ARG A 201 25.44 -41.20 33.53
CA ARG A 201 24.86 -41.57 34.84
C ARG A 201 24.14 -42.92 34.86
N LEU A 202 24.10 -43.63 33.74
CA LEU A 202 23.48 -44.96 33.59
C LEU A 202 24.56 -46.02 33.36
#